data_AF-A0A060C8V1-F1
#
_entry.id   AF-A0A060C8V1-F1
#
_cell.length_a   1.000
_cell.length_b   1.000
_cell.length_c   1.000
_cell.angle_alpha   90.00
_cell.angle_beta   90.00
_cell.angle_gamma   90.00
#
_symmetry.space_group_name_H-M   'P 1'
#
loop_
_entity.id
_entity.type
_entity.pdbx_description
1 polymer ?
#
loop_
_entity_poly.entity_id
_entity_poly.type
_entity_poly.pdbx_seq_one_letter_code
_entity_poly.pdbx_strand_id
1 'polypeptide(L)'
;DQPLPRHVERYSDMIVCRENKGLDAAAYRQMMLDIGWERLEQYDEVICLNDTCLGPVYPFSEMFREMDKRPVDFWGITAYAGETINDEVIPTHLQAYWHVYRRSLVSSAAFHEYWENMPLYSGYAEVTRKHEMTFTKHFEDLGFTWDSYVDWRDYAQYSS
;
A
#
# COMPACT_ATOMS: atom_id res chain seq x y z
N ASP A 1 28.17 2.31 7.51
CA ASP A 1 27.70 2.66 6.16
C ASP A 1 27.85 1.49 5.21
N GLN A 2 26.76 0.79 4.90
CA GLN A 2 26.74 -0.11 3.75
C GLN A 2 26.66 0.74 2.48
N PRO A 3 27.46 0.45 1.44
CA PRO A 3 27.38 1.19 0.18
C PRO A 3 26.00 1.00 -0.46
N LEU A 4 25.43 2.11 -0.96
CA LEU A 4 24.21 2.12 -1.76
C LEU A 4 24.35 1.11 -2.93
N PRO A 5 23.29 0.36 -3.28
CA PRO A 5 23.35 -0.52 -4.44
C PRO A 5 23.48 0.33 -5.72
N ARG A 6 24.71 0.46 -6.24
CA ARG A 6 25.04 1.30 -7.41
C ARG A 6 24.20 1.04 -8.68
N HIS A 7 23.45 -0.06 -8.70
CA HIS A 7 22.64 -0.47 -9.85
C HIS A 7 21.26 0.20 -9.93
N VAL A 8 20.71 0.71 -8.81
CA VAL A 8 19.37 1.35 -8.79
C VAL A 8 19.41 2.87 -8.95
N GLU A 9 20.57 3.50 -8.76
CA GLU A 9 20.77 4.97 -8.88
C GLU A 9 20.31 5.53 -10.23
N ARG A 10 20.46 4.77 -11.31
CA ARG A 10 20.03 5.20 -12.66
C ARG A 10 18.51 5.14 -12.89
N TYR A 11 17.76 4.55 -11.97
CA TYR A 11 16.31 4.33 -12.08
C TYR A 11 15.51 5.06 -11.00
N SER A 12 16.19 5.76 -10.07
CA SER A 12 15.54 6.50 -8.99
C SER A 12 16.16 7.88 -8.83
N ASP A 13 15.33 8.90 -8.72
CA ASP A 13 15.78 10.26 -8.40
C ASP A 13 16.24 10.39 -6.93
N MET A 14 15.76 9.50 -6.05
CA MET A 14 16.04 9.56 -4.62
C MET A 14 16.21 8.15 -4.03
N ILE A 15 17.26 7.97 -3.22
CA ILE A 15 17.52 6.71 -2.52
C ILE A 15 17.88 7.05 -1.07
N VAL A 16 17.19 6.40 -0.13
CA VAL A 16 17.40 6.58 1.31
C VAL A 16 17.78 5.23 1.92
N CYS A 17 18.98 5.17 2.52
CA CYS A 17 19.37 4.05 3.38
C CYS A 17 18.98 4.36 4.82
N ARG A 18 18.30 3.40 5.46
CA ARG A 18 17.78 3.53 6.82
C ARG A 18 18.02 2.25 7.61
N GLU A 19 18.01 2.37 8.93
CA GLU A 19 17.91 1.20 9.80
C GLU A 19 16.56 0.50 9.57
N ASN A 20 16.53 -0.83 9.59
CA ASN A 20 15.29 -1.59 9.37
C ASN A 20 14.38 -1.59 10.61
N LYS A 21 13.82 -0.41 10.95
CA LYS A 21 12.87 -0.21 12.04
C LYS A 21 11.50 0.20 11.49
N GLY A 22 10.46 -0.48 11.94
CA GLY A 22 9.09 -0.27 11.45
C GLY A 22 8.82 -0.82 10.04
N LEU A 23 9.76 -1.59 9.47
CA LEU A 23 9.62 -2.32 8.20
C LEU A 23 9.22 -1.41 7.01
N ASP A 24 8.57 -1.98 6.00
CA ASP A 24 8.22 -1.27 4.77
C ASP A 24 7.26 -0.11 5.02
N ALA A 25 6.28 -0.28 5.92
CA ALA A 25 5.32 0.78 6.26
C ALA A 25 6.03 2.05 6.76
N ALA A 26 7.00 1.91 7.65
CA ALA A 26 7.79 3.07 8.08
C ALA A 26 8.70 3.61 6.97
N ALA A 27 9.12 2.79 5.99
CA ALA A 27 9.90 3.25 4.85
C ALA A 27 9.04 4.11 3.92
N TYR A 28 7.84 3.64 3.57
CA TYR A 28 6.86 4.41 2.81
C TYR A 28 6.52 5.72 3.51
N ARG A 29 6.24 5.67 4.82
CA ARG A 29 5.99 6.88 5.63
C ARG A 29 7.14 7.88 5.52
N GLN A 30 8.39 7.44 5.74
CA GLN A 30 9.55 8.32 5.66
C GLN A 30 9.66 8.97 4.28
N MET A 31 9.54 8.17 3.22
CA MET A 31 9.66 8.67 1.84
C MET A 31 8.51 9.64 1.49
N MET A 32 7.28 9.36 1.91
CA MET A 32 6.15 10.26 1.66
C MET A 32 6.36 11.62 2.33
N LEU A 33 6.80 11.62 3.59
CA LEU A 33 7.05 12.86 4.33
C LEU A 33 8.28 13.62 3.80
N ASP A 34 9.32 12.92 3.34
CA ASP A 34 10.51 13.55 2.74
C ASP A 34 10.23 14.15 1.35
N ILE A 35 9.40 13.48 0.54
CA ILE A 35 8.96 13.99 -0.77
C ILE A 35 8.00 15.17 -0.61
N GLY A 36 7.10 15.08 0.37
CA GLY A 36 6.10 16.08 0.69
C GLY A 36 4.83 15.99 -0.17
N TRP A 37 3.70 16.36 0.43
CA TRP A 37 2.37 16.25 -0.18
C TRP A 37 2.23 17.05 -1.47
N GLU A 38 2.75 18.28 -1.53
CA GLU A 38 2.67 19.13 -2.73
C GLU A 38 3.24 18.45 -3.98
N ARG A 39 4.29 17.64 -3.84
CA ARG A 39 4.87 16.88 -4.96
C ARG A 39 4.10 15.59 -5.20
N LEU A 40 3.67 14.88 -4.16
CA LEU A 40 2.92 13.63 -4.29
C LEU A 40 1.57 13.84 -5.00
N GLU A 41 0.89 14.95 -4.72
CA GLU A 41 -0.40 15.30 -5.33
C GLU A 41 -0.32 15.57 -6.84
N GLN A 42 0.89 15.81 -7.39
CA GLN A 42 1.08 16.04 -8.82
C GLN A 42 0.98 14.76 -9.64
N TYR A 43 1.22 13.59 -9.02
CA TYR A 43 1.10 12.31 -9.71
C TYR A 43 -0.35 11.86 -9.82
N ASP A 44 -0.67 11.10 -10.86
CA ASP A 44 -2.01 10.48 -11.00
C ASP A 44 -2.17 9.33 -10.01
N GLU A 45 -1.09 8.57 -9.77
CA GLU A 45 -1.01 7.49 -8.80
C GLU A 45 0.34 7.50 -8.06
N VAL A 46 0.32 7.19 -6.76
CA VAL A 46 1.49 6.93 -5.92
C VAL A 46 1.49 5.47 -5.53
N ILE A 47 2.56 4.75 -5.84
CA ILE A 47 2.66 3.31 -5.62
C ILE A 47 3.63 3.00 -4.49
N CYS A 48 3.15 2.32 -3.46
CA CYS A 48 3.96 1.67 -2.44
C CYS A 48 4.02 0.18 -2.73
N LEU A 49 5.21 -0.31 -3.12
CA LEU A 49 5.44 -1.72 -3.37
C LEU A 49 6.72 -2.20 -2.70
N ASN A 50 6.71 -3.45 -2.28
CA ASN A 50 7.90 -4.09 -1.72
C ASN A 50 8.74 -4.77 -2.82
N ASP A 51 9.98 -5.10 -2.47
CA ASP A 51 10.92 -5.80 -3.36
C ASP A 51 10.67 -7.32 -3.41
N THR A 52 9.72 -7.83 -2.62
CA THR A 52 9.31 -9.25 -2.60
C THR A 52 8.13 -9.55 -3.53
N CYS A 53 7.66 -8.56 -4.29
CA CYS A 53 6.63 -8.74 -5.30
C CYS A 53 7.23 -9.29 -6.62
N LEU A 54 7.25 -10.63 -6.77
CA LEU A 54 7.81 -11.32 -7.94
C LEU A 54 6.83 -11.48 -9.12
N GLY A 55 5.66 -10.82 -9.09
CA GLY A 55 4.66 -10.90 -10.15
C GLY A 55 3.65 -9.75 -10.13
N PRO A 56 2.76 -9.64 -11.14
CA PRO A 56 2.57 -10.58 -12.25
C PRO A 56 3.76 -10.62 -13.22
N VAL A 57 3.99 -11.79 -13.81
CA VAL A 57 4.97 -11.96 -14.89
C VAL A 57 4.51 -11.12 -16.08
N TYR A 58 5.34 -10.14 -16.44
CA TYR A 58 5.24 -9.13 -17.52
C TYR A 58 4.19 -9.36 -18.65
N PRO A 59 3.49 -8.31 -19.14
CA PRO A 59 3.65 -6.87 -18.81
C PRO A 59 2.63 -6.32 -17.79
N PHE A 60 3.07 -5.42 -16.91
CA PHE A 60 2.17 -4.74 -15.95
C PHE A 60 1.05 -3.91 -16.61
N SER A 61 1.24 -3.51 -17.87
CA SER A 61 0.27 -2.69 -18.61
C SER A 61 -1.15 -3.25 -18.65
N GLU A 62 -1.31 -4.57 -18.56
CA GLU A 62 -2.64 -5.20 -18.53
C GLU A 62 -3.37 -4.89 -17.22
N MET A 63 -2.67 -5.08 -16.09
CA MET A 63 -3.18 -4.77 -14.76
C MET A 63 -3.57 -3.30 -14.63
N PHE A 64 -2.69 -2.37 -15.02
CA PHE A 64 -3.01 -0.94 -14.97
C PHE A 64 -4.18 -0.59 -15.88
N ARG A 65 -4.24 -1.09 -17.13
CA ARG A 65 -5.38 -0.85 -18.04
C ARG A 65 -6.69 -1.38 -17.50
N GLU A 66 -6.66 -2.48 -16.76
CA GLU A 66 -7.86 -3.03 -16.13
C GLU A 66 -8.31 -2.17 -14.96
N MET A 67 -7.38 -1.78 -14.09
CA MET A 67 -7.68 -0.94 -12.93
C MET A 67 -8.09 0.48 -13.31
N ASP A 68 -7.56 1.05 -14.40
CA ASP A 68 -7.97 2.35 -14.95
C ASP A 68 -9.47 2.44 -15.26
N LYS A 69 -10.11 1.31 -15.58
CA LYS A 69 -11.56 1.27 -15.84
C LYS A 69 -12.40 1.33 -14.57
N ARG A 70 -11.80 1.03 -13.42
CA ARG A 70 -12.51 0.93 -12.13
C ARG A 70 -12.45 2.30 -11.42
N PRO A 71 -13.60 2.89 -11.05
CA PRO A 71 -13.65 4.21 -10.41
C PRO A 71 -13.37 4.08 -8.90
N VAL A 72 -12.13 3.75 -8.55
CA VAL A 72 -11.67 3.57 -7.16
C VAL A 72 -10.62 4.60 -6.77
N ASP A 73 -10.53 4.93 -5.48
CA ASP A 73 -9.57 5.90 -4.94
C ASP A 73 -8.22 5.26 -4.62
N PHE A 74 -8.21 3.95 -4.36
CA PHE A 74 -6.99 3.17 -4.17
C PHE A 74 -7.20 1.71 -4.55
N TRP A 75 -6.12 1.00 -4.86
CA TRP A 75 -6.18 -0.40 -5.24
C TRP A 75 -4.90 -1.17 -4.95
N GLY A 76 -5.00 -2.50 -5.01
CA GLY A 76 -3.85 -3.41 -4.87
C GLY A 76 -3.99 -4.61 -5.80
N ILE A 77 -3.01 -5.52 -5.80
CA ILE A 77 -3.07 -6.70 -6.68
C ILE A 77 -4.08 -7.72 -6.12
N THR A 78 -4.04 -7.97 -4.82
CA THR A 78 -4.89 -8.94 -4.12
C THR A 78 -5.48 -8.34 -2.85
N ALA A 79 -6.62 -8.90 -2.44
CA ALA A 79 -7.23 -8.61 -1.15
C ALA A 79 -7.47 -9.90 -0.37
N TYR A 80 -7.36 -9.79 0.95
CA TYR A 80 -7.81 -10.81 1.88
C TYR A 80 -9.33 -10.71 2.04
N ALA A 81 -10.04 -11.83 1.89
CA ALA A 81 -11.51 -11.84 1.86
C ALA A 81 -12.18 -11.47 3.19
N GLY A 82 -11.42 -11.37 4.28
CA GLY A 82 -11.94 -11.15 5.63
C GLY A 82 -12.55 -12.42 6.21
N GLU A 83 -12.34 -12.65 7.50
CA GLU A 83 -12.88 -13.80 8.22
C GLU A 83 -12.89 -13.54 9.73
N THR A 84 -13.53 -14.43 10.49
CA THR A 84 -13.51 -14.40 11.95
C THR A 84 -12.74 -15.62 12.46
N ILE A 85 -11.60 -15.39 13.10
CA ILE A 85 -10.77 -16.45 13.70
C ILE A 85 -10.74 -16.24 15.21
N ASN A 86 -11.14 -17.24 16.00
CA ASN A 86 -11.10 -17.18 17.48
C ASN A 86 -11.73 -15.89 18.07
N ASP A 87 -12.92 -15.52 17.58
CA ASP A 87 -13.66 -14.28 17.93
C ASP A 87 -12.99 -12.96 17.50
N GLU A 88 -11.83 -13.00 16.82
CA GLU A 88 -11.20 -11.84 16.19
C GLU A 88 -11.75 -11.66 14.77
N VAL A 89 -12.41 -10.52 14.52
CA VAL A 89 -12.92 -10.16 13.18
C VAL A 89 -11.81 -9.49 12.39
N ILE A 90 -11.36 -10.14 11.32
CA ILE A 90 -10.42 -9.60 10.36
C ILE A 90 -11.23 -9.01 9.19
N PRO A 91 -11.19 -7.69 8.97
CA PRO A 91 -11.92 -7.08 7.87
C PRO A 91 -11.29 -7.49 6.53
N THR A 92 -12.07 -7.44 5.46
CA THR A 92 -11.55 -7.51 4.11
C THR A 92 -10.57 -6.34 3.87
N HIS A 93 -9.40 -6.61 3.32
CA HIS A 93 -8.38 -5.59 3.11
C HIS A 93 -7.42 -5.93 1.97
N LEU A 94 -6.89 -4.91 1.31
CA LEU A 94 -5.78 -5.04 0.36
C LEU A 94 -4.51 -5.50 1.08
N GLN A 95 -3.73 -6.34 0.40
CA GLN A 95 -2.43 -6.77 0.92
C GLN A 95 -1.37 -5.69 0.68
N ALA A 96 -0.59 -5.36 1.72
CA ALA A 96 0.28 -4.19 1.74
C ALA A 96 1.55 -4.28 0.86
N TYR A 97 1.79 -5.39 0.18
CA TYR A 97 2.95 -5.56 -0.71
C TYR A 97 2.83 -4.74 -2.00
N TRP A 98 1.62 -4.34 -2.37
CA TRP A 98 1.35 -3.50 -3.54
C TRP A 98 0.11 -2.64 -3.31
N HIS A 99 0.33 -1.38 -2.95
CA HIS A 99 -0.73 -0.39 -2.85
C HIS A 99 -0.52 0.72 -3.87
N VAL A 100 -1.61 1.07 -4.55
CA VAL A 100 -1.68 2.18 -5.48
C VAL A 100 -2.70 3.15 -4.95
N TYR A 101 -2.26 4.38 -4.68
CA TYR A 101 -3.09 5.46 -4.19
C TYR A 101 -3.30 6.46 -5.31
N ARG A 102 -4.55 6.68 -5.72
CA ARG A 102 -4.84 7.69 -6.74
C ARG A 102 -4.81 9.08 -6.14
N ARG A 103 -4.67 10.10 -7.01
CA ARG A 103 -4.70 11.51 -6.60
C ARG A 103 -5.90 11.84 -5.69
N SER A 104 -7.07 11.25 -5.92
CA SER A 104 -8.26 11.49 -5.07
C SER A 104 -8.02 11.14 -3.59
N LEU A 105 -7.33 10.04 -3.31
CA LEU A 105 -6.94 9.67 -1.95
C LEU A 105 -5.71 10.47 -1.50
N VAL A 106 -4.67 10.56 -2.33
CA VAL A 106 -3.39 11.21 -1.97
C VAL A 106 -3.61 12.67 -1.58
N SER A 107 -4.48 13.41 -2.27
CA SER A 107 -4.80 14.82 -1.98
C SER A 107 -5.76 15.02 -0.79
N SER A 108 -6.15 13.94 -0.10
CA SER A 108 -7.08 14.05 1.02
C SER A 108 -6.38 14.31 2.34
N ALA A 109 -6.98 15.18 3.17
CA ALA A 109 -6.49 15.43 4.52
C ALA A 109 -6.41 14.15 5.36
N ALA A 110 -7.34 13.22 5.16
CA ALA A 110 -7.35 11.91 5.83
C ALA A 110 -6.10 11.09 5.52
N PHE A 111 -5.66 11.07 4.25
CA PHE A 111 -4.45 10.36 3.85
C PHE A 111 -3.20 10.98 4.45
N HIS A 112 -3.11 12.32 4.43
CA HIS A 112 -2.00 13.03 5.08
C HIS A 112 -1.94 12.73 6.58
N GLU A 113 -3.07 12.89 7.28
CA GLU A 113 -3.17 12.66 8.72
C GLU A 113 -2.80 11.22 9.10
N TYR A 114 -3.23 10.24 8.29
CA TYR A 114 -2.91 8.84 8.49
C TYR A 114 -1.39 8.59 8.51
N TRP A 115 -0.67 9.08 7.50
CA TRP A 115 0.78 8.87 7.40
C TRP A 115 1.58 9.75 8.36
N GLU A 116 1.16 10.98 8.59
CA GLU A 116 1.81 11.89 9.55
C GLU A 116 1.76 11.33 10.97
N ASN A 117 0.62 10.77 11.37
CA ASN A 117 0.41 10.25 12.73
C ASN A 117 0.68 8.75 12.88
N MET A 118 1.01 8.04 11.79
CA MET A 118 1.36 6.62 11.86
C MET A 118 2.55 6.41 12.82
N PRO A 119 2.39 5.63 13.90
CA PRO A 119 3.47 5.39 14.85
C PRO A 119 4.51 4.44 14.27
N LEU A 120 5.74 4.52 14.79
CA LEU A 120 6.75 3.51 14.51
C LEU A 120 6.39 2.21 15.23
N TYR A 121 5.91 1.22 14.49
CA TYR A 121 5.62 -0.10 15.02
C TYR A 121 6.89 -0.88 15.32
N SER A 122 6.86 -1.67 16.38
CA SER A 122 8.04 -2.33 16.94
C SER A 122 8.34 -3.71 16.31
N GLY A 123 7.41 -4.28 15.53
CA GLY A 123 7.59 -5.56 14.86
C GLY A 123 6.52 -5.90 13.82
N TYR A 124 6.75 -7.00 13.07
CA TYR A 124 5.93 -7.44 11.94
C TYR A 124 4.44 -7.60 12.29
N ALA A 125 4.13 -8.35 13.35
CA ALA A 125 2.75 -8.59 13.77
C ALA A 125 1.98 -7.30 14.08
N GLU A 126 2.68 -6.28 14.59
CA GLU A 126 2.09 -4.98 14.89
C GLU A 126 1.82 -4.17 13.61
N VAL A 127 2.76 -4.18 12.64
CA VAL A 127 2.56 -3.57 11.33
C VAL A 127 1.40 -4.23 10.59
N THR A 128 1.34 -5.56 10.53
CA THR A 128 0.25 -6.28 9.85
C THR A 128 -1.09 -5.95 10.51
N ARG A 129 -1.20 -6.04 11.84
CA ARG A 129 -2.47 -5.80 12.53
C ARG A 129 -2.92 -4.34 12.53
N LYS A 130 -1.99 -3.38 12.62
CA LYS A 130 -2.32 -1.96 12.80
C LYS A 130 -2.23 -1.11 11.54
N HIS A 131 -1.57 -1.61 10.49
CA HIS A 131 -1.51 -0.96 9.19
C HIS A 131 -2.20 -1.81 8.12
N GLU A 132 -1.70 -3.00 7.81
CA GLU A 132 -2.21 -3.80 6.67
C GLU A 132 -3.70 -4.16 6.82
N MET A 133 -4.07 -4.75 7.96
CA MET A 133 -5.44 -5.20 8.22
C MET A 133 -6.43 -4.03 8.41
N THR A 134 -5.96 -2.83 8.73
CA THR A 134 -6.83 -1.70 9.11
C THR A 134 -6.89 -0.61 8.05
N PHE A 135 -5.87 -0.47 7.20
CA PHE A 135 -5.76 0.61 6.23
C PHE A 135 -6.99 0.69 5.32
N THR A 136 -7.34 -0.44 4.70
CA THR A 136 -8.44 -0.49 3.73
C THR A 136 -9.76 -0.12 4.39
N LYS A 137 -10.07 -0.75 5.53
CA LYS A 137 -11.28 -0.45 6.30
C LYS A 137 -11.33 1.00 6.78
N HIS A 138 -10.20 1.57 7.21
CA HIS A 138 -10.14 2.95 7.67
C HIS A 138 -10.58 3.94 6.58
N PHE A 139 -10.05 3.80 5.37
CA PHE A 139 -10.41 4.69 4.26
C PHE A 139 -11.80 4.38 3.68
N GLU A 140 -12.22 3.11 3.69
CA GLU A 140 -13.59 2.73 3.35
C GLU A 140 -14.62 3.38 4.30
N ASP A 141 -14.37 3.36 5.61
CA ASP A 141 -15.23 3.98 6.62
C ASP A 141 -15.28 5.52 6.47
N LEU A 142 -14.27 6.13 5.85
CA LEU A 142 -14.23 7.55 5.49
C LEU A 142 -14.90 7.86 4.13
N GLY A 143 -15.40 6.84 3.43
CA GLY A 143 -16.12 6.97 2.17
C GLY A 143 -15.27 6.85 0.91
N PHE A 144 -13.98 6.49 1.04
CA PHE A 144 -13.15 6.18 -0.12
C PHE A 144 -13.45 4.80 -0.66
N THR A 145 -13.29 4.66 -1.97
CA THR A 145 -13.57 3.43 -2.70
C THR A 145 -12.28 2.69 -3.04
N TRP A 146 -12.35 1.36 -3.05
CA TRP A 146 -11.19 0.52 -3.30
C TRP A 146 -11.55 -0.77 -4.02
N ASP A 147 -10.56 -1.38 -4.67
CA ASP A 147 -10.71 -2.72 -5.26
C ASP A 147 -9.35 -3.40 -5.42
N SER A 148 -9.34 -4.71 -5.70
CA SER A 148 -8.13 -5.46 -6.05
C SER A 148 -8.17 -5.94 -7.50
N TYR A 149 -7.01 -5.98 -8.15
CA TYR A 149 -6.91 -6.46 -9.53
C TYR A 149 -7.49 -7.86 -9.70
N VAL A 150 -7.02 -8.80 -8.86
CA VAL A 150 -7.65 -10.11 -8.70
C VAL A 150 -8.89 -9.94 -7.84
N ASP A 151 -10.07 -10.24 -8.38
CA ASP A 151 -11.31 -10.13 -7.60
C ASP A 151 -11.31 -11.22 -6.52
N TRP A 152 -11.12 -10.79 -5.27
CA TRP A 152 -11.08 -11.68 -4.12
C TRP A 152 -12.42 -12.40 -3.89
N ARG A 153 -13.53 -11.87 -4.42
CA ARG A 153 -14.87 -12.47 -4.30
C ARG A 153 -14.95 -13.82 -5.00
N ASP A 154 -14.20 -14.00 -6.09
CA ASP A 154 -14.12 -15.27 -6.81
C ASP A 154 -13.40 -16.38 -6.01
N TYR A 155 -12.59 -15.97 -5.02
CA TYR A 155 -11.73 -16.87 -4.25
C TYR A 155 -12.05 -16.90 -2.75
N ALA A 156 -13.14 -16.25 -2.32
CA ALA A 156 -13.53 -16.15 -0.92
C ALA A 156 -13.74 -17.52 -0.23
N GLN A 157 -14.00 -18.58 -1.01
CA GLN A 157 -14.14 -19.96 -0.49
C GLN A 157 -12.80 -20.69 -0.28
N TYR A 158 -11.68 -20.12 -0.75
CA TYR A 158 -10.33 -20.69 -0.66
C TYR A 158 -9.41 -19.91 0.28
N SER A 159 -9.86 -18.75 0.76
CA SER A 159 -9.21 -17.98 1.83
C SER A 159 -9.62 -18.59 3.18
N SER A 160 -8.89 -19.62 3.60
CA SER A 160 -8.96 -20.25 4.92
C SER A 160 -7.61 -20.85 5.28
#